data_AF-X1HNA3-F1
#
_entry.id   AF-X1HNA3-F1
#
_cell.length_a   1.000
_cell.length_b   1.000
_cell.length_c   1.000
_cell.angle_alpha   90.00
_cell.angle_beta   90.00
_cell.angle_gamma   90.00
#
_symmetry.space_group_name_H-M   'P 1'
#
loop_
_entity.id
_entity.type
_entity.pdbx_description
1 polymer ?
#
loop_
_entity_poly.entity_id
_entity_poly.type
_entity_poly.pdbx_seq_one_letter_code
_entity_poly.pdbx_strand_id
1 'polypeptide(L)' 'QIPIIVDGGFRRGTDVLKGLAFGAQAVGLGRPILYGLAAGDEEGVKTVISEIAEELRRTMTMTGVRDPWSTHRGIIL' A
#
# COMPACT_ATOMS: atom_id res chain seq x y z
N GLN A 1 -18.31 11.84 -7.37
CA GLN A 1 -17.71 10.49 -7.43
C GLN A 1 -17.69 9.91 -6.02
N ILE A 2 -17.78 8.59 -5.88
CA ILE A 2 -17.78 7.89 -4.57
C ILE A 2 -16.41 7.25 -4.36
N PRO A 3 -15.78 7.40 -3.18
CA PRO A 3 -14.48 6.77 -2.92
C PRO A 3 -14.48 5.25 -2.97
N ILE A 4 -13.50 4.69 -3.69
CA ILE A 4 -13.28 3.23 -3.73
C ILE A 4 -12.09 2.88 -2.84
N ILE A 5 -12.33 2.02 -1.85
CA ILE A 5 -11.32 1.48 -0.94
C ILE A 5 -11.33 -0.05 -1.10
N VAL A 6 -10.16 -0.66 -1.13
CA VAL A 6 -10.02 -2.12 -1.27
C VAL A 6 -9.10 -2.71 -0.20
N ASP A 7 -9.45 -3.86 0.34
CA ASP A 7 -8.57 -4.69 1.17
C ASP A 7 -8.70 -6.14 0.68
N GLY A 8 -7.82 -7.02 1.12
CA GLY A 8 -7.78 -8.42 0.75
C GLY A 8 -6.40 -8.79 0.22
N GLY A 9 -5.46 -9.05 1.12
CA GLY A 9 -4.17 -9.64 0.76
C GLY A 9 -3.02 -8.67 0.49
N PHE A 10 -3.20 -7.36 0.70
CA PHE A 10 -2.10 -6.37 0.63
C PHE A 10 -1.03 -6.63 1.69
N ARG A 11 0.21 -6.93 1.26
CA ARG A 11 1.33 -7.21 2.17
C ARG A 11 2.59 -6.41 1.84
N ARG A 12 2.67 -5.89 0.61
CA ARG A 12 3.84 -5.20 0.09
C ARG A 12 3.46 -3.86 -0.54
N GLY A 13 4.42 -2.94 -0.62
CA GLY A 13 4.27 -1.68 -1.36
C GLY A 13 3.88 -1.89 -2.83
N THR A 14 4.33 -2.97 -3.47
CA THR A 14 3.94 -3.34 -4.84
C THR A 14 2.48 -3.77 -4.96
N ASP A 15 1.91 -4.41 -3.94
CA ASP A 15 0.48 -4.73 -3.90
C ASP A 15 -0.34 -3.44 -3.82
N VAL A 16 0.08 -2.52 -2.94
CA VAL A 16 -0.55 -1.20 -2.78
C VAL A 16 -0.55 -0.45 -4.10
N LEU A 17 0.60 -0.39 -4.78
CA LEU A 17 0.73 0.29 -6.07
C LEU A 17 -0.24 -0.28 -7.12
N LYS A 18 -0.40 -1.61 -7.19
CA LYS A 18 -1.34 -2.27 -8.10
C LYS A 18 -2.78 -1.87 -7.76
N GLY A 19 -3.16 -1.89 -6.48
CA GLY A 19 -4.50 -1.48 -6.04
C GLY A 19 -4.84 -0.06 -6.48
N LEU A 20 -3.90 0.87 -6.28
CA LEU A 20 -4.03 2.27 -6.70
C LEU A 20 -4.14 2.40 -8.23
N ALA A 21 -3.24 1.73 -8.97
CA ALA A 21 -3.27 1.75 -10.44
C ALA A 21 -4.52 1.10 -11.06
N PHE A 22 -5.23 0.25 -10.32
CA PHE A 22 -6.56 -0.28 -10.71
C PHE A 22 -7.72 0.67 -10.38
N GLY A 23 -7.46 1.80 -9.72
CA GLY A 23 -8.43 2.87 -9.45
C GLY A 23 -8.90 2.97 -7.99
N ALA A 24 -8.28 2.25 -7.05
CA ALA A 24 -8.55 2.46 -5.63
C ALA A 24 -7.97 3.79 -5.16
N GLN A 25 -8.68 4.47 -4.25
CA GLN A 25 -8.20 5.70 -3.59
C GLN A 25 -7.46 5.41 -2.29
N ALA A 26 -7.68 4.24 -1.70
CA ALA A 26 -6.94 3.75 -0.56
C ALA A 26 -6.97 2.21 -0.54
N VAL A 27 -5.99 1.63 0.15
CA VAL A 27 -5.99 0.19 0.44
C VAL A 27 -5.99 -0.05 1.95
N GLY A 28 -6.71 -1.07 2.38
CA GLY A 28 -6.74 -1.51 3.77
C GLY A 28 -5.64 -2.52 4.09
N LEU A 29 -5.25 -2.57 5.36
CA LEU A 29 -4.36 -3.59 5.91
C LEU A 29 -5.07 -4.28 7.08
N GLY A 30 -5.52 -5.52 6.89
CA GLY A 30 -6.07 -6.35 7.98
C GLY A 30 -4.98 -7.06 8.79
N ARG A 31 -4.73 -8.34 8.45
CA ARG A 31 -3.79 -9.22 9.18
C ARG A 31 -2.40 -8.63 9.48
N PRO A 32 -1.75 -7.84 8.58
CA PRO A 32 -0.44 -7.25 8.88
C PRO A 32 -0.43 -6.38 10.13
N ILE A 33 -1.51 -5.64 10.39
CA ILE A 33 -1.64 -4.81 11.59
C ILE A 33 -1.64 -5.68 12.84
N LEU A 34 -2.39 -6.80 12.82
CA LEU A 34 -2.42 -7.74 13.94
C LEU A 34 -1.06 -8.43 14.18
N TYR A 35 -0.30 -8.68 13.12
CA TYR A 35 1.06 -9.24 13.23
C TYR A 35 2.03 -8.24 13.84
N GLY A 36 1.97 -6.97 13.43
CA GLY A 36 2.74 -5.90 14.05
C GLY A 36 2.42 -5.78 15.54
N LEU A 37 1.14 -5.74 15.88
CA LEU A 37 0.68 -5.69 17.27
C LEU A 37 1.20 -6.87 18.10
N ALA A 38 1.13 -8.09 17.58
CA ALA A 38 1.61 -9.28 18.29
C ALA A 38 3.15 -9.30 18.46
N ALA A 39 3.89 -8.70 17.53
CA ALA A 39 5.36 -8.73 17.53
C ALA A 39 6.00 -7.60 18.36
N GLY A 40 5.35 -6.44 18.44
CA GLY A 40 5.95 -5.26 19.05
C GLY A 40 4.94 -4.22 19.56
N ASP A 41 3.71 -4.65 19.86
CA ASP A 41 2.61 -3.78 20.30
C ASP A 41 2.41 -2.60 19.33
N GLU A 42 2.19 -1.39 19.85
CA GLU A 42 2.04 -0.18 19.06
C GLU A 42 3.22 0.08 18.11
N GLU A 43 4.45 -0.13 18.55
CA GLU A 43 5.65 0.10 17.72
C GLU A 43 5.75 -0.91 16.58
N GLY A 44 5.31 -2.15 16.80
CA GLY A 44 5.21 -3.15 15.75
C GLY A 44 4.17 -2.77 14.69
N VAL A 45 3.02 -2.21 15.09
CA VAL A 45 2.03 -1.67 14.15
C VAL A 45 2.60 -0.52 13.33
N LYS A 46 3.28 0.45 13.97
CA LYS A 46 3.94 1.57 13.28
C LYS A 46 4.98 1.08 12.29
N THR A 47 5.77 0.08 12.67
CA THR A 47 6.80 -0.52 11.81
C THR A 47 6.18 -1.14 10.56
N VAL A 48 5.12 -1.93 10.70
CA VAL A 48 4.43 -2.53 9.54
C VAL A 48 3.92 -1.47 8.57
N ILE A 49 3.28 -0.41 9.08
CA ILE A 49 2.74 0.67 8.24
C ILE A 49 3.87 1.42 7.54
N SER A 50 4.93 1.77 8.27
CA SER A 50 6.04 2.55 7.73
C SER A 50 6.83 1.76 6.68
N GLU A 51 7.08 0.46 6.88
CA GLU A 51 7.79 -0.38 5.92
C GLU A 51 7.00 -0.55 4.61
N ILE A 52 5.69 -0.79 4.68
CA ILE A 52 4.83 -0.88 3.49
C ILE A 52 4.80 0.45 2.74
N ALA A 53 4.69 1.57 3.46
CA ALA A 53 4.72 2.91 2.85
C ALA A 53 6.07 3.21 2.17
N GLU A 54 7.17 2.83 2.80
CA GLU A 54 8.53 3.01 2.28
C GLU A 54 8.77 2.11 1.05
N GLU A 55 8.25 0.88 1.06
CA GLU A 55 8.25 0.01 -0.12
C GLU A 55 7.40 0.56 -1.26
N LEU A 56 6.23 1.14 -0.97
CA LEU A 56 5.40 1.82 -1.96
C LEU A 56 6.17 2.97 -2.60
N ARG A 57 6.81 3.83 -1.79
CA ARG A 57 7.62 4.96 -2.26
C ARG A 57 8.77 4.49 -3.17
N ARG A 58 9.49 3.43 -2.78
CA ARG A 58 10.54 2.83 -3.63
C ARG A 58 9.97 2.32 -4.95
N THR A 59 8.84 1.61 -4.91
CA THR A 59 8.20 1.06 -6.12
C THR A 59 7.73 2.17 -7.06
N MET A 60 7.12 3.22 -6.53
CA MET A 60 6.72 4.41 -7.29
C MET A 60 7.93 5.08 -7.96
N THR A 61 9.04 5.20 -7.22
CA THR A 61 10.29 5.75 -7.78
C THR A 61 10.80 4.91 -8.96
N MET A 62 10.79 3.58 -8.82
CA MET A 62 11.22 2.66 -9.89
C MET A 62 10.29 2.64 -11.11
N THR A 63 9.03 3.01 -10.93
CA THR A 63 7.99 2.99 -11.98
C THR A 63 7.68 4.37 -12.55
N GLY A 64 8.41 5.42 -12.12
CA GLY A 64 8.22 6.79 -12.61
C GLY A 64 6.94 7.47 -12.10
N VAL A 65 6.32 6.93 -11.05
CA VAL A 65 5.12 7.49 -10.43
C VAL A 65 5.53 8.51 -9.38
N ARG A 66 5.08 9.76 -9.51
CA ARG A 66 5.46 10.84 -8.60
C ARG A 66 4.69 10.78 -7.28
N ASP A 67 3.39 10.51 -7.36
CA ASP A 67 2.48 10.51 -6.23
C ASP A 67 1.42 9.40 -6.39
N PRO A 68 0.79 8.92 -5.30
CA PRO A 68 -0.17 7.80 -5.37
C PRO A 68 -1.35 8.04 -6.33
N TRP A 69 -1.72 9.30 -6.55
CA TRP A 69 -2.85 9.72 -7.38
C TRP A 69 -2.52 9.74 -8.87
N SER A 70 -1.23 9.85 -9.20
CA SER A 70 -0.72 9.77 -10.58
C SER A 70 -0.64 8.35 -11.14
N THR A 71 -1.05 7.33 -10.36
CA THR A 71 -1.05 5.94 -10.79
C THR A 71 -2.08 5.66 -11.89
N HIS A 72 -1.74 4.78 -12.83
CA HIS A 72 -2.60 4.36 -13.94
C HIS A 72 -2.31 2.92 -14.36
N ARG A 73 -3.24 2.28 -15.08
CA ARG A 73 -3.10 0.87 -15.49
C ARG A 73 -1.82 0.54 -16.27
N GLY A 74 -1.32 1.48 -17.09
CA GLY A 74 -0.07 1.30 -17.85
C GLY A 74 1.23 1.20 -17.03
N ILE A 75 1.16 1.21 -15.69
CA ILE A 75 2.32 0.90 -14.83
C ILE A 75 2.43 -0.61 -14.58
N ILE A 76 1.30 -1.34 -14.69
CA ILE A 76 1.23 -2.79 -14.42
C ILE A 76 1.43 -3.61 -15.70
N LEU A 77 1.14 -3.03 -16.87
CA LEU A 77 1.19 -3.64 -18.21
C LEU A 77 2.28 -2.99 -19.05
#